data_AF-A0A7C4QXR4-F1
#
_entry.id   AF-A0A7C4QXR4-F1
#
_cell.length_a   1.000
_cell.length_b   1.000
_cell.length_c   1.000
_cell.angle_alpha   90.00
_cell.angle_beta   90.00
_cell.angle_gamma   90.00
#
_symmetry.space_group_name_H-M   'P 1'
#
loop_
_entity.id
_entity.type
_entity.pdbx_description
1 polymer ?
#
loop_
_entity_poly.entity_id
_entity_poly.type
_entity_poly.pdbx_seq_one_letter_code
_entity_poly.pdbx_strand_id
1 'polypeptide(L)'
;MSGLTPNEEAQLLQTIEMFEVIAESQADDVQSLEILKEAYSKLGREVDAVRASKRIADAYLHLGQLSNAILEYETILQQHPDDPDVQKALADIEKKAESMTASPMPAEVAVAPKTGEAAAKPSPAVKGASVAVEDGREVMHKLYVDGKHISQGDFDLCWFTPDPSSPPGKVVEPFLQVLHDKNLMPIVDSLRVLCEKSALGYIPLDRYDLDIDLARKFPKDTCLRWCVLPFDRMSKSVMVATANPFNKQAAKELSEATKDRIIWYICPPADMAKALKKVFKL
;
A
#
# COMPACT_ATOMS: atom_id res chain seq x y z
N MET A 1 32.20 13.60 12.41
CA MET A 1 31.18 13.50 13.47
C MET A 1 30.90 14.92 13.93
N SER A 2 29.86 15.54 13.38
CA SER A 2 29.38 16.83 13.88
C SER A 2 28.48 16.54 15.08
N GLY A 3 28.94 16.89 16.28
CA GLY A 3 28.10 16.80 17.47
C GLY A 3 26.93 17.78 17.38
N LEU A 4 25.81 17.44 18.02
CA LEU A 4 24.66 18.33 18.17
C LEU A 4 25.09 19.65 18.81
N THR A 5 24.55 20.75 18.31
CA THR A 5 24.72 22.06 18.95
C THR A 5 23.83 22.14 20.19
N PRO A 6 24.20 22.95 21.21
CA PRO A 6 23.37 23.12 22.42
C PRO A 6 21.94 23.59 22.14
N ASN A 7 21.74 24.32 21.04
CA ASN A 7 20.41 24.76 20.61
C ASN A 7 19.57 23.60 20.03
N GLU A 8 20.18 22.72 19.25
CA GLU A 8 19.51 21.53 18.72
C GLU A 8 19.18 20.53 19.84
N GLU A 9 20.07 20.36 20.81
CA GLU A 9 19.83 19.53 21.99
C GLU A 9 18.63 20.05 22.80
N ALA A 10 18.55 21.36 23.04
CA ALA A 10 17.42 21.98 23.74
C ALA A 10 16.09 21.81 22.98
N GLN A 11 16.12 21.92 21.64
CA GLN A 11 14.94 21.69 20.80
C GLN A 11 14.47 20.23 20.85
N LEU A 12 15.39 19.27 20.86
CA LEU A 12 15.06 17.85 20.99
C LEU A 12 14.46 17.53 22.35
N LEU A 13 14.98 18.13 23.44
CA LEU A 13 14.41 17.98 24.78
C LEU A 13 13.00 18.54 24.88
N GLN A 14 12.75 19.72 24.30
CA GLN A 14 11.41 20.31 24.24
C GLN A 14 10.45 19.44 23.41
N THR A 15 10.95 18.86 22.31
CA THR A 15 10.17 17.92 21.48
C THR A 15 9.76 16.71 22.30
N ILE A 16 10.70 16.12 23.06
CA ILE A 16 10.42 14.99 23.93
C ILE A 16 9.33 15.34 24.95
N GLU A 17 9.46 16.46 25.67
CA GLU A 17 8.48 16.86 26.69
C GLU A 17 7.07 17.02 26.09
N MET A 18 6.95 17.67 24.92
CA MET A 18 5.67 17.87 24.25
C MET A 18 5.03 16.56 23.81
N PHE A 19 5.81 15.68 23.17
CA PHE A 19 5.28 14.46 22.56
C PHE A 19 5.11 13.31 23.57
N GLU A 20 5.82 13.30 24.70
CA GLU A 20 5.56 12.33 25.77
C GLU A 20 4.17 12.51 26.35
N VAL A 21 3.75 13.76 26.62
CA VAL A 21 2.39 14.04 27.12
C VAL A 21 1.32 13.57 26.13
N ILE A 22 1.56 13.75 24.83
CA ILE A 22 0.64 13.29 23.79
C ILE A 22 0.59 11.76 23.79
N ALA A 23 1.74 11.10 23.77
CA ALA A 23 1.84 9.63 23.75
C ALA A 23 1.33 8.97 25.05
N GLU A 24 1.32 9.68 26.18
CA GLU A 24 0.67 9.25 27.41
C GLU A 24 -0.86 9.36 27.32
N SER A 25 -1.37 10.42 26.66
CA SER A 25 -2.81 10.60 26.46
C SER A 25 -3.40 9.66 25.41
N GLN A 26 -2.60 9.29 24.40
CA GLN A 26 -3.00 8.50 23.24
C GLN A 26 -1.96 7.41 22.99
N ALA A 27 -2.18 6.26 23.61
CA ALA A 27 -1.22 5.14 23.59
C ALA A 27 -0.95 4.59 22.18
N ASP A 28 -1.92 4.67 21.27
CA ASP A 28 -1.82 4.16 19.89
C ASP A 28 -1.41 5.25 18.88
N ASP A 29 -1.01 6.44 19.32
CA ASP A 29 -0.50 7.49 18.42
C ASP A 29 0.94 7.19 17.98
N VAL A 30 1.04 6.37 16.93
CA VAL A 30 2.30 5.96 16.31
C VAL A 30 3.16 7.16 15.89
N GLN A 31 2.56 8.24 15.41
CA GLN A 31 3.32 9.40 14.91
C GLN A 31 4.07 10.10 16.04
N SER A 32 3.41 10.30 17.19
CA SER A 32 4.07 10.85 18.38
C SER A 32 5.19 9.93 18.86
N LEU A 33 5.00 8.61 18.82
CA LEU A 33 6.02 7.65 19.21
C LEU A 33 7.22 7.61 18.24
N GLU A 34 7.01 7.77 16.93
CA GLU A 34 8.07 7.87 15.92
C GLU A 34 8.94 9.12 16.14
N ILE A 35 8.31 10.26 16.42
CA ILE A 35 9.01 11.51 16.74
C ILE A 35 9.84 11.34 18.02
N LEU A 36 9.29 10.69 19.05
CA LEU A 36 10.02 10.39 20.29
C LEU A 36 11.20 9.46 20.03
N LYS A 37 11.02 8.38 19.25
CA LYS A 37 12.10 7.45 18.87
C LYS A 37 13.27 8.18 18.19
N GLU A 38 12.96 9.05 17.22
CA GLU A 38 13.98 9.82 16.51
C GLU A 38 14.69 10.82 17.44
N ALA A 39 13.94 11.54 18.29
CA ALA A 39 14.51 12.49 19.24
C ALA A 39 15.43 11.78 20.26
N TYR A 40 15.01 10.63 20.78
CA TYR A 40 15.83 9.83 21.68
C TYR A 40 17.10 9.30 21.02
N SER A 41 17.01 8.81 19.77
CA SER A 41 18.19 8.34 19.03
C SER A 41 19.18 9.48 18.76
N LYS A 42 18.70 10.67 18.37
CA LYS A 42 19.58 11.83 18.17
C LYS A 42 20.31 12.25 19.44
N LEU A 43 19.65 12.18 20.60
CA LEU A 43 20.26 12.47 21.89
C LEU A 43 21.16 11.34 22.43
N GLY A 44 21.31 10.22 21.72
CA GLY A 44 22.04 9.05 22.19
C GLY A 44 21.37 8.31 23.36
N ARG A 45 20.08 8.57 23.59
CA ARG A 45 19.25 7.90 24.60
C ARG A 45 18.70 6.58 24.05
N GLU A 46 19.60 5.67 23.71
CA GLU A 46 19.27 4.41 23.01
C GLU A 46 18.22 3.57 23.75
N VAL A 47 18.29 3.50 25.09
CA VAL A 47 17.32 2.74 25.90
C VAL A 47 15.89 3.29 25.73
N ASP A 48 15.74 4.61 25.65
CA ASP A 48 14.44 5.25 25.48
C ASP A 48 13.96 5.16 24.02
N ALA A 49 14.88 5.22 23.05
CA ALA A 49 14.56 4.99 21.64
C ALA A 49 14.03 3.56 21.39
N VAL A 50 14.66 2.55 22.01
CA VAL A 50 14.18 1.16 21.96
C VAL A 50 12.82 1.02 22.66
N ARG A 51 12.63 1.68 23.82
CA ARG A 51 11.31 1.69 24.50
C ARG A 51 10.23 2.30 23.61
N ALA A 52 10.51 3.41 22.93
CA ALA A 52 9.59 4.03 21.98
C ALA A 52 9.29 3.07 20.81
N SER A 53 10.31 2.41 20.27
CA SER A 53 10.16 1.40 19.21
C SER A 53 9.28 0.21 19.64
N LYS A 54 9.44 -0.30 20.87
CA LYS A 54 8.54 -1.33 21.43
C LYS A 54 7.09 -0.84 21.51
N ARG A 55 6.87 0.40 21.97
CA ARG A 55 5.52 1.02 22.02
C ARG A 55 4.90 1.19 20.64
N ILE A 56 5.70 1.53 19.61
CA ILE A 56 5.25 1.58 18.21
C ILE A 56 4.77 0.21 17.76
N ALA A 57 5.55 -0.83 18.04
CA ALA A 57 5.18 -2.20 17.69
C ALA A 57 3.88 -2.65 18.42
N ASP A 58 3.75 -2.32 19.71
CA ASP A 58 2.53 -2.61 20.48
C ASP A 58 1.30 -1.87 19.91
N ALA A 59 1.45 -0.59 19.56
CA ALA A 59 0.40 0.19 18.90
C ALA A 59 -0.01 -0.45 17.56
N TYR A 60 0.95 -0.91 16.77
CA TYR A 60 0.65 -1.66 15.54
C TYR A 60 -0.11 -2.97 15.81
N LEU A 61 0.19 -3.68 16.90
CA LEU A 61 -0.56 -4.87 17.30
C LEU A 61 -2.01 -4.54 17.68
N HIS A 62 -2.23 -3.47 18.46
CA HIS A 62 -3.58 -3.02 18.81
C HIS A 62 -4.40 -2.62 17.59
N LEU A 63 -3.75 -2.00 16.62
CA LEU A 63 -4.35 -1.61 15.34
C LEU A 63 -4.51 -2.79 14.35
N GLY A 64 -4.10 -4.01 14.72
CA GLY A 64 -4.18 -5.21 13.88
C GLY A 64 -3.15 -5.25 12.74
N GLN A 65 -2.18 -4.34 12.73
CA GLN A 65 -1.12 -4.23 11.72
C GLN A 65 0.06 -5.15 12.06
N LEU A 66 -0.18 -6.46 12.06
CA LEU A 66 0.80 -7.47 12.48
C LEU A 66 2.13 -7.38 11.73
N SER A 67 2.09 -7.14 10.42
CA SER A 67 3.32 -7.02 9.61
C SER A 67 4.19 -5.83 10.03
N ASN A 68 3.59 -4.68 10.36
CA ASN A 68 4.32 -3.51 10.81
C ASN A 68 4.89 -3.72 12.22
N ALA A 69 4.13 -4.36 13.10
CA ALA A 69 4.60 -4.74 14.43
C ALA A 69 5.82 -5.69 14.35
N ILE A 70 5.75 -6.71 13.47
CA ILE A 70 6.86 -7.65 13.25
C ILE A 70 8.10 -6.92 12.73
N LEU A 71 7.95 -6.08 11.69
CA LEU A 71 9.08 -5.34 11.13
C LEU A 71 9.74 -4.41 12.15
N GLU A 72 8.96 -3.75 12.99
CA GLU A 72 9.47 -2.87 14.05
C GLU A 72 10.24 -3.69 15.11
N TYR A 73 9.69 -4.82 15.55
CA TYR A 73 10.40 -5.74 16.46
C TYR A 73 11.66 -6.36 15.86
N GLU A 74 11.63 -6.77 14.58
CA GLU A 74 12.82 -7.26 13.87
C GLU A 74 13.91 -6.17 13.79
N THR A 75 13.51 -4.92 13.58
CA THR A 75 14.43 -3.78 13.57
C THR A 75 15.10 -3.61 14.95
N ILE A 76 14.36 -3.80 16.04
CA ILE A 76 14.93 -3.81 17.39
C ILE A 76 15.92 -4.97 17.54
N LEU A 77 15.59 -6.19 17.10
CA LEU A 77 16.50 -7.35 17.20
C LEU A 77 17.77 -7.21 16.35
N GLN A 78 17.74 -6.46 15.24
CA GLN A 78 18.96 -6.16 14.48
C GLN A 78 19.96 -5.35 15.29
N GLN A 79 19.48 -4.49 16.19
CA GLN A 79 20.32 -3.63 17.04
C GLN A 79 20.57 -4.26 18.43
N HIS A 80 19.60 -5.03 18.93
CA HIS A 80 19.61 -5.70 20.23
C HIS A 80 19.18 -7.17 20.07
N PRO A 81 20.07 -8.04 19.58
CA PRO A 81 19.72 -9.44 19.23
C PRO A 81 19.19 -10.28 20.40
N ASP A 82 19.58 -9.93 21.63
CA ASP A 82 19.26 -10.68 22.84
C ASP A 82 18.12 -10.04 23.65
N ASP A 83 17.30 -9.15 23.07
CA ASP A 83 16.17 -8.55 23.80
C ASP A 83 15.05 -9.59 24.04
N PRO A 84 14.84 -10.03 25.30
CA PRO A 84 13.93 -11.14 25.59
C PRO A 84 12.47 -10.75 25.42
N ASP A 85 12.12 -9.47 25.60
CA ASP A 85 10.74 -9.00 25.47
C ASP A 85 10.31 -9.05 24.00
N VAL A 86 11.21 -8.63 23.10
CA VAL A 86 10.94 -8.63 21.65
C VAL A 86 10.85 -10.04 21.09
N GLN A 87 11.77 -10.93 21.48
CA GLN A 87 11.72 -12.34 21.06
C GLN A 87 10.41 -13.01 21.52
N LYS A 88 9.97 -12.73 22.74
CA LYS A 88 8.71 -13.23 23.27
C LYS A 88 7.51 -12.66 22.50
N ALA A 89 7.50 -11.35 22.24
CA ALA A 89 6.42 -10.70 21.49
C ALA A 89 6.28 -11.29 20.08
N LEU A 90 7.39 -11.49 19.36
CA LEU A 90 7.39 -12.14 18.05
C LEU A 90 6.89 -13.58 18.10
N ALA A 91 7.34 -14.37 19.07
CA ALA A 91 6.87 -15.75 19.24
C ALA A 91 5.36 -15.82 19.55
N ASP A 92 4.83 -14.87 20.32
CA ASP A 92 3.39 -14.79 20.62
C ASP A 92 2.59 -14.36 19.38
N ILE A 93 3.14 -13.47 18.54
CA ILE A 93 2.54 -13.08 17.25
C ILE A 93 2.50 -14.27 16.29
N GLU A 94 3.60 -15.04 16.19
CA GLU A 94 3.67 -16.24 15.36
C GLU A 94 2.63 -17.28 15.79
N LYS A 95 2.54 -17.61 17.08
CA LYS A 95 1.51 -18.52 17.60
C LYS A 95 0.09 -18.04 17.31
N LYS A 96 -0.15 -16.73 17.41
CA LYS A 96 -1.46 -16.14 17.10
C LYS A 96 -1.77 -16.24 15.60
N ALA A 97 -0.77 -16.01 14.74
CA ALA A 97 -0.92 -16.19 13.30
C ALA A 97 -1.17 -17.66 12.92
N GLU A 98 -0.42 -18.60 13.51
CA GLU A 98 -0.61 -20.04 13.32
C GLU A 98 -2.01 -20.49 13.76
N SER A 99 -2.48 -20.02 14.92
CA SER A 99 -3.84 -20.29 15.42
C SER A 99 -4.93 -19.75 14.50
N MET A 100 -4.69 -18.66 13.76
CA MET A 100 -5.64 -18.12 12.78
C MET A 100 -5.62 -18.89 11.45
N THR A 101 -4.50 -19.56 11.12
CA THR A 101 -4.39 -20.43 9.95
C THR A 101 -4.83 -21.88 10.20
N ALA A 102 -4.93 -22.32 11.46
CA ALA A 102 -5.36 -23.65 11.87
C ALA A 102 -6.89 -23.82 11.87
N SER A 103 -7.56 -23.50 10.75
CA SER A 103 -8.87 -24.06 10.41
C SER A 103 -8.70 -24.99 9.22
N PRO A 104 -9.00 -26.30 9.33
CA PRO A 104 -8.77 -27.24 8.24
C PRO A 104 -9.75 -26.95 7.11
N MET A 105 -9.23 -26.50 5.97
CA MET A 105 -9.97 -26.52 4.71
C MET A 105 -10.17 -27.99 4.29
N PRO A 106 -11.39 -28.47 4.01
CA PRO A 106 -11.58 -29.77 3.39
C PRO A 106 -11.06 -29.74 1.96
N ALA A 107 -10.16 -30.68 1.65
CA ALA A 107 -9.70 -30.98 0.31
C ALA A 107 -10.70 -31.91 -0.39
N GLU A 108 -11.22 -31.52 -1.56
CA GLU A 108 -11.82 -32.37 -2.61
C GLU A 108 -12.29 -31.42 -3.75
N VAL A 109 -12.21 -31.66 -5.06
CA VAL A 109 -11.81 -32.83 -5.88
C VAL A 109 -11.30 -32.29 -7.23
N ALA A 110 -10.43 -33.07 -7.84
CA ALA A 110 -9.93 -32.98 -9.20
C ALA A 110 -11.01 -33.12 -10.31
N VAL A 111 -10.81 -32.32 -11.37
CA VAL A 111 -10.84 -32.65 -12.82
C VAL A 111 -12.19 -32.99 -13.50
N ALA A 112 -12.49 -32.16 -14.51
CA ALA A 112 -13.58 -32.27 -15.48
C ALA A 112 -13.46 -33.48 -16.45
N PRO A 113 -14.49 -33.76 -17.27
CA PRO A 113 -14.43 -33.22 -18.63
C PRO A 113 -15.77 -32.73 -19.23
N LYS A 114 -15.62 -31.94 -20.30
CA LYS A 114 -16.65 -31.21 -21.07
C LYS A 114 -17.62 -32.12 -21.85
N THR A 115 -18.82 -31.63 -22.13
CA THR A 115 -19.51 -31.72 -23.46
C THR A 115 -20.84 -30.96 -23.44
N GLY A 116 -21.24 -30.38 -24.59
CA GLY A 116 -22.65 -30.07 -24.90
C GLY A 116 -22.97 -28.61 -25.23
N GLU A 117 -23.25 -28.37 -26.52
CA GLU A 117 -23.60 -27.13 -27.21
C GLU A 117 -24.99 -26.52 -26.92
N ALA A 118 -25.13 -25.29 -27.45
CA ALA A 118 -26.34 -24.60 -27.91
C ALA A 118 -27.16 -23.83 -26.86
N ALA A 119 -27.75 -22.65 -27.10
CA ALA A 119 -27.64 -21.61 -28.14
C ALA A 119 -28.69 -20.55 -27.75
N ALA A 120 -28.33 -19.26 -27.66
CA ALA A 120 -29.28 -18.16 -27.86
C ALA A 120 -28.56 -16.84 -28.14
N LYS A 121 -29.17 -16.04 -29.01
CA LYS A 121 -28.56 -15.08 -29.95
C LYS A 121 -28.25 -13.68 -29.37
N PRO A 122 -27.47 -12.86 -30.13
CA PRO A 122 -26.67 -11.73 -29.63
C PRO A 122 -27.26 -10.35 -30.02
N SER A 123 -26.73 -9.27 -29.43
CA SER A 123 -26.50 -7.93 -30.07
C SER A 123 -25.88 -6.94 -29.04
N PRO A 124 -25.24 -5.82 -29.44
CA PRO A 124 -24.02 -5.76 -30.23
C PRO A 124 -23.03 -4.70 -29.67
N ALA A 125 -21.74 -5.02 -29.48
CA ALA A 125 -20.70 -3.98 -29.47
C ALA A 125 -19.29 -4.53 -29.74
N VAL A 126 -18.90 -4.37 -30.99
CA VAL A 126 -17.56 -3.98 -31.52
C VAL A 126 -16.31 -4.74 -31.05
N LYS A 127 -15.80 -5.47 -32.04
CA LYS A 127 -14.46 -6.02 -32.24
C LYS A 127 -13.31 -5.15 -31.71
N GLY A 128 -12.44 -5.79 -30.93
CA GLY A 128 -11.02 -5.50 -30.85
C GLY A 128 -10.35 -6.73 -30.26
N ALA A 129 -9.52 -7.42 -31.04
CA ALA A 129 -8.71 -8.52 -30.53
C ALA A 129 -7.65 -7.92 -29.59
N SER A 130 -8.00 -7.73 -28.32
CA SER A 130 -7.08 -7.23 -27.31
C SER A 130 -6.21 -8.39 -26.84
N VAL A 131 -4.90 -8.23 -26.97
CA VAL A 131 -3.90 -8.95 -26.17
C VAL A 131 -4.43 -9.02 -24.74
N ALA A 132 -4.48 -10.21 -24.14
CA ALA A 132 -5.00 -10.37 -22.77
C ALA A 132 -4.17 -9.49 -21.83
N VAL A 133 -4.72 -8.36 -21.42
CA VAL A 133 -4.02 -7.42 -20.55
C VAL A 133 -4.18 -7.89 -19.11
N GLU A 134 -3.08 -8.16 -18.43
CA GLU A 134 -3.09 -8.53 -17.01
C GLU A 134 -3.22 -7.27 -16.13
N ASP A 135 -4.37 -6.60 -16.23
CA ASP A 135 -4.71 -5.34 -15.55
C ASP A 135 -5.14 -5.52 -14.08
N GLY A 136 -5.17 -6.76 -13.59
CA GLY A 136 -5.59 -7.10 -12.22
C GLY A 136 -7.11 -7.33 -12.07
N ARG A 137 -7.88 -7.32 -13.17
CA ARG A 137 -9.34 -7.50 -13.15
C ARG A 137 -9.81 -8.71 -12.36
N GLU A 138 -9.19 -9.87 -12.56
CA GLU A 138 -9.62 -11.11 -11.90
C GLU A 138 -9.50 -11.04 -10.37
N VAL A 139 -8.42 -10.43 -9.86
CA VAL A 139 -8.20 -10.30 -8.42
C VAL A 139 -9.16 -9.27 -7.84
N MET A 140 -9.37 -8.15 -8.53
CA MET A 140 -10.31 -7.12 -8.13
C MET A 140 -11.76 -7.63 -8.16
N HIS A 141 -12.11 -8.41 -9.18
CA HIS A 141 -13.41 -9.07 -9.29
C HIS A 141 -13.65 -10.00 -8.10
N LYS A 142 -12.71 -10.90 -7.81
CA LYS A 142 -12.77 -11.78 -6.64
C LYS A 142 -12.87 -11.00 -5.31
N LEU A 143 -12.17 -9.88 -5.20
CA LEU A 143 -12.14 -9.10 -3.98
C LEU A 143 -13.46 -8.38 -3.72
N TYR A 144 -14.03 -7.72 -4.74
CA TYR A 144 -15.22 -6.87 -4.56
C TYR A 144 -16.54 -7.60 -4.86
N VAL A 145 -16.57 -8.54 -5.81
CA VAL A 145 -17.78 -9.30 -6.16
C VAL A 145 -17.91 -10.55 -5.29
N ASP A 146 -16.90 -11.42 -5.24
CA ASP A 146 -16.99 -12.64 -4.40
C ASP A 146 -16.96 -12.29 -2.91
N GLY A 147 -16.28 -11.18 -2.56
CA GLY A 147 -16.34 -10.55 -1.23
C GLY A 147 -17.70 -9.92 -0.88
N LYS A 148 -18.67 -9.92 -1.82
CA LYS A 148 -20.03 -9.37 -1.66
C LYS A 148 -20.08 -7.88 -1.31
N HIS A 149 -19.05 -7.12 -1.71
CA HIS A 149 -19.05 -5.67 -1.55
C HIS A 149 -19.86 -4.98 -2.64
N ILE A 150 -19.85 -5.51 -3.88
CA ILE A 150 -20.64 -5.02 -5.02
C ILE A 150 -21.19 -6.18 -5.85
N SER A 151 -22.16 -5.91 -6.72
CA SER A 151 -22.69 -6.92 -7.64
C SER A 151 -21.80 -7.10 -8.88
N GLN A 152 -21.97 -8.23 -9.58
CA GLN A 152 -21.32 -8.47 -10.88
C GLN A 152 -21.59 -7.34 -11.89
N GLY A 153 -22.86 -6.93 -11.99
CA GLY A 153 -23.28 -5.89 -12.94
C GLY A 153 -22.63 -4.55 -12.62
N ASP A 154 -22.52 -4.20 -11.34
CA ASP A 154 -21.86 -2.98 -10.91
C ASP A 154 -20.36 -3.03 -11.19
N PHE A 155 -19.71 -4.17 -10.94
CA PHE A 155 -18.29 -4.35 -11.27
C PHE A 155 -18.02 -4.13 -12.76
N ASP A 156 -18.80 -4.77 -13.63
CA ASP A 156 -18.61 -4.67 -15.08
C ASP A 156 -18.93 -3.26 -15.62
N LEU A 157 -19.79 -2.50 -14.95
CA LEU A 157 -20.07 -1.09 -15.27
C LEU A 157 -18.96 -0.13 -14.79
N CYS A 158 -18.17 -0.52 -13.80
CA CYS A 158 -17.12 0.31 -13.20
C CYS A 158 -15.72 -0.05 -13.69
N TRP A 159 -15.51 -1.31 -14.10
CA TRP A 159 -14.23 -1.76 -14.60
C TRP A 159 -14.02 -1.31 -16.05
N PHE A 160 -12.95 -0.56 -16.27
CA PHE A 160 -12.53 -0.15 -17.59
C PHE A 160 -11.13 -0.71 -17.86
N THR A 161 -10.98 -1.50 -18.92
CA THR A 161 -9.69 -1.98 -19.40
C THR A 161 -9.18 -1.00 -20.46
N PRO A 162 -8.13 -0.21 -20.18
CA PRO A 162 -7.57 0.72 -21.14
C PRO A 162 -6.92 -0.01 -22.31
N ASP A 163 -7.07 0.53 -23.52
CA ASP A 163 -6.36 0.04 -24.71
C ASP A 163 -4.85 0.33 -24.58
N PRO A 164 -3.96 -0.68 -24.60
CA PRO A 164 -2.51 -0.49 -24.55
C PRO A 164 -1.95 0.22 -25.78
N SER A 165 -2.65 0.16 -26.92
CA SER A 165 -2.19 0.68 -28.20
C SER A 165 -2.49 2.17 -28.42
N SER A 166 -3.39 2.74 -27.62
CA SER A 166 -3.73 4.17 -27.67
C SER A 166 -3.08 4.92 -26.50
N PRO A 167 -2.43 6.08 -26.75
CA PRO A 167 -1.95 6.93 -25.67
C PRO A 167 -3.13 7.53 -24.92
N PRO A 168 -3.13 7.49 -23.57
CA PRO A 168 -4.18 8.11 -22.77
C PRO A 168 -4.04 9.64 -22.80
N GLY A 169 -5.02 10.33 -23.40
CA GLY A 169 -5.06 11.80 -23.42
C GLY A 169 -5.33 12.44 -22.05
N LYS A 170 -5.77 11.64 -21.06
CA LYS A 170 -6.13 12.05 -19.70
C LYS A 170 -5.75 10.94 -18.73
N VAL A 171 -5.66 11.24 -17.44
CA VAL A 171 -5.55 10.20 -16.39
C VAL A 171 -6.76 9.29 -16.49
N VAL A 172 -6.54 7.97 -16.64
CA VAL A 172 -7.61 6.98 -16.55
C VAL A 172 -8.09 6.94 -15.10
N GLU A 173 -9.39 7.09 -14.91
CA GLU A 173 -9.98 7.07 -13.57
C GLU A 173 -9.81 5.69 -12.94
N PRO A 174 -9.23 5.61 -11.72
CA PRO A 174 -9.10 4.35 -11.01
C PRO A 174 -10.46 3.76 -10.66
N PHE A 175 -10.57 2.43 -10.72
CA PHE A 175 -11.77 1.68 -10.36
C PHE A 175 -12.38 2.09 -9.01
N LEU A 176 -11.54 2.29 -7.98
CA LEU A 176 -11.98 2.71 -6.65
C LEU A 176 -12.66 4.09 -6.65
N GLN A 177 -12.20 5.02 -7.51
CA GLN A 177 -12.84 6.33 -7.65
C GLN A 177 -14.21 6.20 -8.31
N VAL A 178 -14.31 5.36 -9.35
CA VAL A 178 -15.57 5.11 -10.06
C VAL A 178 -16.62 4.48 -9.15
N LEU A 179 -16.23 3.56 -8.26
CA LEU A 179 -17.12 2.98 -7.25
C LEU A 179 -17.66 4.04 -6.29
N HIS A 180 -16.79 4.92 -5.81
CA HIS A 180 -17.15 6.01 -4.93
C HIS A 180 -18.13 6.98 -5.59
N ASP A 181 -17.83 7.41 -6.83
CA ASP A 181 -18.63 8.40 -7.54
C ASP A 181 -20.02 7.89 -7.96
N LYS A 182 -20.16 6.56 -8.08
CA LYS A 182 -21.45 5.89 -8.31
C LYS A 182 -22.19 5.54 -7.01
N ASN A 183 -21.67 5.94 -5.85
CA ASN A 183 -22.20 5.61 -4.53
C ASN A 183 -22.36 4.10 -4.28
N LEU A 184 -21.53 3.27 -4.94
CA LEU A 184 -21.57 1.82 -4.77
C LEU A 184 -20.78 1.38 -3.53
N MET A 185 -19.67 2.06 -3.26
CA MET A 185 -18.84 1.78 -2.09
C MET A 185 -18.07 3.05 -1.66
N PRO A 186 -18.02 3.38 -0.37
CA PRO A 186 -17.19 4.48 0.12
C PRO A 186 -15.70 4.23 -0.12
N ILE A 187 -14.96 5.30 -0.39
CA ILE A 187 -13.53 5.20 -0.75
C ILE A 187 -12.69 4.59 0.39
N VAL A 188 -13.03 4.91 1.63
CA VAL A 188 -12.34 4.40 2.83
C VAL A 188 -12.48 2.89 2.95
N ASP A 189 -13.67 2.36 2.68
CA ASP A 189 -13.94 0.93 2.74
C ASP A 189 -13.27 0.21 1.56
N SER A 190 -13.34 0.79 0.35
CA SER A 190 -12.66 0.23 -0.81
C SER A 190 -11.14 0.16 -0.61
N LEU A 191 -10.52 1.20 -0.06
CA LEU A 191 -9.10 1.22 0.27
C LEU A 191 -8.75 0.22 1.37
N ARG A 192 -9.60 0.08 2.40
CA ARG A 192 -9.39 -0.89 3.48
C ARG A 192 -9.31 -2.31 2.92
N VAL A 193 -10.29 -2.72 2.12
CA VAL A 193 -10.33 -4.04 1.48
C VAL A 193 -9.10 -4.26 0.59
N LEU A 194 -8.65 -3.22 -0.11
CA LEU A 194 -7.46 -3.28 -0.96
C LEU A 194 -6.17 -3.43 -0.17
N CYS A 195 -6.00 -2.66 0.91
CA CYS A 195 -4.84 -2.73 1.80
C CYS A 195 -4.75 -4.09 2.51
N GLU A 196 -5.88 -4.57 3.05
CA GLU A 196 -5.95 -5.88 3.70
C GLU A 196 -5.54 -7.01 2.76
N LYS A 197 -5.99 -6.97 1.49
CA LYS A 197 -5.70 -8.05 0.55
C LYS A 197 -4.29 -8.00 -0.03
N SER A 198 -3.76 -6.81 -0.26
CA SER A 198 -2.46 -6.61 -0.90
C SER A 198 -1.28 -6.64 0.06
N ALA A 199 -1.52 -6.43 1.36
CA ALA A 199 -0.49 -6.25 2.38
C ALA A 199 0.54 -5.16 2.02
N LEU A 200 0.13 -4.15 1.24
CA LEU A 200 0.97 -3.01 0.89
C LEU A 200 0.75 -1.84 1.85
N GLY A 201 1.81 -1.06 2.06
CA GLY A 201 1.75 0.16 2.86
C GLY A 201 0.82 1.19 2.22
N TYR A 202 0.03 1.87 3.06
CA TYR A 202 -0.77 3.01 2.65
C TYR A 202 0.04 4.30 2.80
N ILE A 203 -0.03 5.19 1.80
CA ILE A 203 0.67 6.48 1.82
C ILE A 203 -0.28 7.65 1.46
N PRO A 204 -0.36 8.69 2.31
CA PRO A 204 -1.03 9.94 1.98
C PRO A 204 -0.13 10.79 1.07
N LEU A 205 -0.34 10.67 -0.24
CA LEU A 205 0.52 11.28 -1.26
C LEU A 205 0.49 12.82 -1.24
N ASP A 206 -0.55 13.42 -0.68
CA ASP A 206 -0.71 14.87 -0.50
C ASP A 206 0.26 15.46 0.53
N ARG A 207 0.75 14.65 1.47
CA ARG A 207 1.70 15.04 2.51
C ARG A 207 3.16 14.83 2.13
N TYR A 208 3.43 14.19 1.00
CA TYR A 208 4.78 13.93 0.51
C TYR A 208 5.22 14.99 -0.50
N ASP A 209 6.49 15.38 -0.42
CA ASP A 209 7.11 16.14 -1.50
C ASP A 209 7.54 15.17 -2.61
N LEU A 210 6.98 15.35 -3.80
CA LEU A 210 7.17 14.42 -4.91
C LEU A 210 8.45 14.75 -5.65
N ASP A 211 9.30 13.75 -5.91
CA ASP A 211 10.40 13.89 -6.86
C ASP A 211 9.83 13.91 -8.29
N ILE A 212 9.46 15.10 -8.76
CA ILE A 212 8.89 15.33 -10.09
C ILE A 212 9.87 14.92 -11.20
N ASP A 213 11.17 15.11 -10.97
CA ASP A 213 12.20 14.81 -11.97
C ASP A 213 12.40 13.31 -12.10
N LEU A 214 12.30 12.54 -11.01
CA LEU A 214 12.22 11.09 -11.03
C LEU A 214 10.95 10.63 -11.74
N ALA A 215 9.79 11.14 -11.35
CA ALA A 215 8.50 10.72 -11.90
C ALA A 215 8.43 10.89 -13.42
N ARG A 216 9.01 11.97 -13.96
CA ARG A 216 9.08 12.25 -15.40
C ARG A 216 10.02 11.35 -16.21
N LYS A 217 10.91 10.60 -15.55
CA LYS A 217 11.77 9.61 -16.23
C LYS A 217 10.98 8.36 -16.65
N PHE A 218 9.84 8.12 -16.01
CA PHE A 218 8.98 7.00 -16.34
C PHE A 218 8.04 7.32 -17.50
N PRO A 219 7.57 6.30 -18.25
CA PRO A 219 6.69 6.52 -19.40
C PRO A 219 5.37 7.19 -18.96
N LYS A 220 5.13 8.40 -19.45
CA LYS A 220 3.92 9.18 -19.16
C LYS A 220 2.66 8.37 -19.47
N ASP A 221 2.63 7.69 -20.61
CA ASP A 221 1.46 6.92 -21.06
C ASP A 221 1.13 5.78 -20.09
N THR A 222 2.14 5.07 -19.57
CA THR A 222 1.97 4.03 -18.54
C THR A 222 1.42 4.63 -17.25
N CYS A 223 1.99 5.74 -16.77
CA CYS A 223 1.54 6.41 -15.55
C CYS A 223 0.08 6.87 -15.62
N LEU A 224 -0.33 7.43 -16.77
CA LEU A 224 -1.69 7.90 -16.99
C LEU A 224 -2.69 6.77 -17.26
N ARG A 225 -2.28 5.73 -17.99
CA ARG A 225 -3.13 4.59 -18.36
C ARG A 225 -3.48 3.75 -17.14
N TRP A 226 -2.48 3.48 -16.30
CA TRP A 226 -2.63 2.59 -15.16
C TRP A 226 -2.86 3.30 -13.83
N CYS A 227 -2.83 4.63 -13.85
CA CYS A 227 -2.86 5.48 -12.66
C CYS A 227 -1.83 4.96 -11.64
N VAL A 228 -0.56 5.05 -12.02
CA VAL A 228 0.62 4.68 -11.22
C VAL A 228 1.61 5.83 -11.22
N LEU A 229 2.23 6.12 -10.09
CA LEU A 229 3.14 7.26 -9.96
C LEU A 229 4.38 6.93 -9.11
N PRO A 230 5.56 6.85 -9.73
CA PRO A 230 6.82 6.91 -9.00
C PRO A 230 6.94 8.27 -8.33
N PHE A 231 7.13 8.30 -7.01
CA PHE A 231 7.10 9.56 -6.25
C PHE A 231 8.39 9.84 -5.47
N ASP A 232 9.18 8.81 -5.18
CA ASP A 232 10.44 8.97 -4.45
C ASP A 232 11.41 7.82 -4.75
N ARG A 233 12.68 8.01 -4.42
CA ARG A 233 13.73 7.01 -4.51
C ARG A 233 14.48 6.92 -3.18
N MET A 234 14.48 5.72 -2.61
CA MET A 234 15.30 5.40 -1.45
C MET A 234 16.42 4.42 -1.88
N SER A 235 17.66 4.90 -1.95
CA SER A 235 18.83 4.10 -2.35
C SER A 235 18.64 3.46 -3.74
N LYS A 236 18.61 2.12 -3.84
CA LYS A 236 18.37 1.34 -5.07
C LYS A 236 16.90 0.93 -5.24
N SER A 237 16.00 1.61 -4.56
CA SER A 237 14.57 1.34 -4.63
C SER A 237 13.79 2.58 -5.06
N VAL A 238 12.85 2.40 -5.99
CA VAL A 238 11.90 3.43 -6.40
C VAL A 238 10.55 3.13 -5.74
N MET A 239 10.02 4.12 -5.04
CA MET A 239 8.72 4.04 -4.39
C MET A 239 7.64 4.47 -5.39
N VAL A 240 6.65 3.61 -5.59
CA VAL A 240 5.58 3.79 -6.59
C VAL A 240 4.22 3.72 -5.91
N ALA A 241 3.44 4.78 -6.11
CA ALA A 241 2.07 4.89 -5.65
C ALA A 241 1.12 4.27 -6.69
N THR A 242 0.14 3.48 -6.23
CA THR A 242 -0.87 2.84 -7.07
C THR A 242 -2.24 2.80 -6.39
N ALA A 243 -3.30 2.86 -7.19
CA ALA A 243 -4.67 2.55 -6.76
C ALA A 243 -5.12 1.14 -7.17
N ASN A 244 -4.28 0.40 -7.91
CA ASN A 244 -4.52 -0.99 -8.30
C ASN A 244 -3.20 -1.78 -8.21
N PRO A 245 -2.91 -2.40 -7.06
CA PRO A 245 -1.67 -3.13 -6.83
C PRO A 245 -1.58 -4.47 -7.57
N PHE A 246 -2.71 -4.97 -8.10
CA PHE A 246 -2.76 -6.27 -8.77
C PHE A 246 -2.53 -6.16 -10.29
N ASN A 247 -2.22 -4.95 -10.78
CA ASN A 247 -1.93 -4.70 -12.18
C ASN A 247 -0.50 -5.13 -12.54
N LYS A 248 -0.38 -6.36 -13.04
CA LYS A 248 0.91 -6.94 -13.46
C LYS A 248 1.46 -6.26 -14.71
N GLN A 249 0.59 -5.79 -15.60
CA GLN A 249 1.00 -5.07 -16.80
C GLN A 249 1.70 -3.75 -16.44
N ALA A 250 1.14 -2.98 -15.51
CA ALA A 250 1.76 -1.76 -15.00
C ALA A 250 3.12 -2.04 -14.33
N ALA A 251 3.21 -3.13 -13.56
CA ALA A 251 4.47 -3.53 -12.94
C ALA A 251 5.54 -3.90 -13.97
N LYS A 252 5.16 -4.58 -15.06
CA LYS A 252 6.06 -4.91 -16.16
C LYS A 252 6.57 -3.65 -16.86
N GLU A 253 5.67 -2.76 -17.28
CA GLU A 253 6.04 -1.50 -17.96
C GLU A 253 6.93 -0.60 -17.09
N LEU A 254 6.65 -0.50 -15.79
CA LEU A 254 7.48 0.28 -14.87
C LEU A 254 8.85 -0.37 -14.61
N SER A 255 8.91 -1.70 -14.51
CA SER A 255 10.19 -2.41 -14.31
C SER A 255 11.08 -2.40 -15.56
N GLU A 256 10.52 -2.25 -16.76
CA GLU A 256 11.32 -2.02 -17.98
C GLU A 256 11.94 -0.62 -18.02
N ALA A 257 11.33 0.36 -17.33
CA ALA A 257 11.80 1.74 -17.28
C ALA A 257 12.92 1.98 -16.23
N THR A 258 13.16 1.06 -15.30
CA THR A 258 14.18 1.22 -14.25
C THR A 258 14.90 -0.08 -13.92
N LYS A 259 16.17 0.03 -13.50
CA LYS A 259 16.94 -1.10 -12.95
C LYS A 259 16.84 -1.21 -11.42
N ASP A 260 16.27 -0.18 -10.79
CA ASP A 260 16.08 -0.12 -9.34
C ASP A 260 14.86 -0.98 -8.93
N ARG A 261 14.86 -1.46 -7.69
CA ARG A 261 13.76 -2.27 -7.14
C ARG A 261 12.52 -1.39 -6.98
N ILE A 262 11.36 -1.84 -7.45
CA ILE A 262 10.10 -1.13 -7.24
C ILE A 262 9.48 -1.56 -5.91
N ILE A 263 9.10 -0.59 -5.08
CA ILE A 263 8.34 -0.78 -3.84
C ILE A 263 6.98 -0.10 -4.02
N TRP A 264 5.91 -0.86 -3.81
CA TRP A 264 4.54 -0.40 -4.07
C TRP A 264 3.87 0.12 -2.81
N TYR A 265 3.16 1.24 -2.95
CA TYR A 265 2.34 1.84 -1.91
C TYR A 265 0.93 2.10 -2.45
N ILE A 266 -0.07 1.82 -1.61
CA ILE A 266 -1.46 2.17 -1.88
C ILE A 266 -1.69 3.62 -1.49
N CYS A 267 -2.46 4.33 -2.30
CA CYS A 267 -2.79 5.73 -2.06
C CYS A 267 -4.22 6.04 -2.52
N PRO A 268 -4.83 7.12 -2.01
CA PRO A 268 -6.14 7.55 -2.47
C PRO A 268 -6.14 7.90 -3.97
N PRO A 269 -7.11 7.38 -4.74
CA PRO A 269 -7.27 7.71 -6.16
C PRO A 269 -7.35 9.22 -6.46
N ALA A 270 -8.00 9.98 -5.57
CA ALA A 270 -8.12 11.43 -5.72
C ALA A 270 -6.75 12.14 -5.65
N ASP A 271 -5.87 11.67 -4.78
CA ASP A 271 -4.54 12.27 -4.60
C ASP A 271 -3.61 11.86 -5.73
N MET A 272 -3.72 10.61 -6.20
CA MET A 272 -3.06 10.13 -7.42
C MET A 272 -3.41 10.98 -8.64
N ALA A 273 -4.70 11.23 -8.88
CA ALA A 273 -5.14 12.03 -10.01
C ALA A 273 -4.60 13.46 -9.96
N LYS A 274 -4.56 14.08 -8.77
CA LYS A 274 -3.96 15.40 -8.56
C LYS A 274 -2.44 15.37 -8.80
N ALA A 275 -1.74 14.38 -8.24
CA ALA A 275 -0.30 14.25 -8.37
C ALA A 275 0.14 14.01 -9.82
N LEU A 276 -0.56 13.15 -10.56
CA LEU A 276 -0.30 12.93 -11.99
C LEU A 276 -0.49 14.20 -12.83
N LYS A 277 -1.55 14.99 -12.56
CA LYS A 277 -1.76 16.29 -13.21
C LYS A 277 -0.62 17.27 -12.90
N LYS A 278 -0.18 17.34 -11.64
CA LYS A 278 0.94 18.18 -11.19
C LYS A 278 2.26 17.80 -11.88
N VAL A 279 2.59 16.50 -11.91
CA VAL A 279 3.85 16.00 -12.47
C VAL A 279 3.91 16.22 -13.98
N PHE A 280 2.85 15.86 -14.71
CA PHE A 280 2.82 15.88 -16.18
C PHE A 280 2.24 17.17 -16.78
N LYS A 281 1.88 18.16 -15.94
CA LYS A 281 1.31 19.46 -16.33
C LYS A 281 0.11 19.28 -17.29
N LEU A 282 -0.85 18.47 -16.87
CA LEU A 282 -2.11 18.21 -17.58
C LEU A 282 -3.19 19.22 -17.23
#